data_AF-A0A2U8QZN9-F1
#
_entry.id   AF-A0A2U8QZN9-F1
#
_cell.length_a   1.000
_cell.length_b   1.000
_cell.length_c   1.000
_cell.angle_alpha   90.00
_cell.angle_beta   90.00
_cell.angle_gamma   90.00
#
_symmetry.space_group_name_H-M   'P 1'
#
loop_
_entity.id
_entity.type
_entity.pdbx_description
1 polymer ?
#
loop_
_entity_poly.entity_id
_entity_poly.type
_entity_poly.pdbx_seq_one_letter_code
_entity_poly.pdbx_strand_id
1 'polypeptide(L)' 'MKSKLTTVLLAFFLGGVGIHRFYLGQTFVGILYLLFCWTFIPTIIALFDFIAFLFMSEERFNFKYNKAAF' A
#
# COMPACT_ATOMS: atom_id res chain seq x y z
N MET A 1 9.92 -9.14 6.86
CA MET A 1 9.43 -9.30 5.49
C MET A 1 7.97 -8.90 5.42
N LYS A 2 7.60 -8.05 4.46
CA LYS A 2 6.24 -7.62 4.17
C LYS A 2 5.56 -8.65 3.28
N SER A 3 4.28 -8.93 3.53
CA SER A 3 3.47 -9.84 2.71
C SER A 3 2.67 -9.07 1.65
N LYS A 4 2.68 -9.58 0.42
CA LYS A 4 1.86 -9.07 -0.69
C LYS A 4 0.38 -9.15 -0.34
N LEU A 5 -0.07 -10.32 0.12
CA LEU A 5 -1.48 -10.58 0.45
C LEU A 5 -1.97 -9.60 1.53
N THR A 6 -1.18 -9.41 2.60
CA THR A 6 -1.50 -8.43 3.65
C THR A 6 -1.60 -7.01 3.09
N THR A 7 -0.71 -6.62 2.18
CA THR A 7 -0.75 -5.30 1.54
C THR A 7 -2.01 -5.12 0.70
N VAL A 8 -2.42 -6.15 -0.06
CA VAL A 8 -3.65 -6.15 -0.86
C VAL A 8 -4.89 -6.00 0.03
N LEU A 9 -4.99 -6.78 1.11
CA LEU A 9 -6.10 -6.67 2.07
C LEU A 9 -6.15 -5.29 2.73
N LEU A 10 -5.00 -4.76 3.15
CA LEU A 10 -4.91 -3.42 3.73
C LEU A 10 -5.32 -2.34 2.73
N ALA A 11 -4.92 -2.46 1.45
CA ALA A 11 -5.30 -1.50 0.42
C ALA A 11 -6.80 -1.54 0.12
N PHE A 12 -7.44 -2.71 0.19
CA PHE A 12 -8.88 -2.85 -0.04
C PHE A 12 -9.72 -2.32 1.12
N PHE A 13 -9.46 -2.76 2.35
CA PHE A 13 -10.28 -2.43 3.51
C PHE A 13 -9.90 -1.08 4.15
N LEU A 14 -8.62 -0.72 4.13
CA LEU A 14 -8.06 0.44 4.84
C LEU A 14 -7.33 1.41 3.89
N GLY A 15 -7.64 1.30 2.59
CA GLY A 15 -7.03 2.09 1.53
C GLY A 15 -7.29 3.59 1.64
N GLY A 16 -8.52 3.98 2.00
CA GLY A 16 -8.89 5.39 2.18
C GLY A 16 -8.14 6.10 3.29
N VAL A 17 -7.60 5.34 4.25
CA VAL A 17 -6.76 5.84 5.35
C VAL A 17 -5.26 5.74 4.98
N GLY A 18 -4.90 4.86 4.04
CA GLY A 18 -3.52 4.68 3.57
C GLY A 18 -2.65 3.77 4.44
N ILE A 19 -3.26 2.90 5.26
CA ILE A 19 -2.53 2.03 6.20
C ILE A 19 -1.58 1.07 5.48
N HIS A 20 -1.92 0.64 4.26
CA HIS A 20 -1.04 -0.19 3.43
C HIS A 20 0.31 0.49 3.13
N ARG A 21 0.35 1.83 3.01
CA ARG A 21 1.60 2.58 2.77
C ARG A 21 2.51 2.54 4.00
N PHE A 22 1.95 2.67 5.21
CA PHE A 22 2.71 2.49 6.44
C PHE A 22 3.24 1.07 6.58
N TYR A 23 2.43 0.07 6.23
CA TYR A 23 2.86 -1.33 6.24
C TYR A 23 4.08 -1.54 5.33
N LEU A 24 4.12 -0.91 4.15
CA LEU A 24 5.23 -0.97 3.20
C LEU A 24 6.46 -0.12 3.59
N GLY A 25 6.43 0.57 4.74
CA GLY A 25 7.51 1.46 5.19
C GLY A 25 7.51 2.84 4.50
N GLN A 26 6.47 3.15 3.74
CA GLN A 26 6.30 4.42 3.03
C GLN A 26 5.58 5.45 3.91
N THR A 27 6.14 5.75 5.08
CA THR A 27 5.50 6.56 6.14
C THR A 27 5.07 7.94 5.65
N PHE A 28 5.91 8.61 4.85
CA PHE A 28 5.57 9.93 4.31
C PHE A 28 4.33 9.90 3.41
N VAL A 29 4.22 8.88 2.55
CA VAL A 29 3.04 8.68 1.69
C VAL A 29 1.81 8.33 2.54
N GLY A 30 1.99 7.51 3.58
CA GLY A 30 0.93 7.22 4.54
C GLY A 30 0.40 8.47 5.25
N ILE A 31 1.28 9.38 5.67
CA ILE A 31 0.89 10.67 6.28
C ILE A 31 0.07 11.51 5.29
N LEU A 32 0.49 11.58 4.02
CA LEU A 32 -0.30 12.27 2.99
C LEU A 32 -1.70 11.66 2.85
N TYR A 33 -1.82 10.33 2.86
CA TYR A 33 -3.14 9.68 2.81
C TYR A 33 -3.99 10.05 4.04
N LEU A 34 -3.41 10.11 5.23
CA LEU A 34 -4.12 10.53 6.44
C LEU A 34 -4.59 11.98 6.38
N LEU A 35 -3.77 12.89 5.85
CA LEU A 35 -4.13 14.31 5.71
C LEU A 35 -5.25 14.52 4.68
N PHE A 36 -5.29 13.70 3.63
CA PHE A 36 -6.28 13.79 2.56
C PHE A 36 -7.44 12.80 2.69
N CYS A 37 -7.52 11.98 3.74
CA CYS A 37 -8.53 10.91 3.86
C CYS A 37 -9.97 11.41 3.78
N TRP A 38 -10.23 12.61 4.32
CA TRP A 38 -11.52 13.30 4.26
C TRP A 38 -11.96 13.76 2.86
N THR A 39 -11.02 13.84 1.89
CA THR A 39 -11.34 14.23 0.50
C THR A 39 -11.80 13.05 -0.36
N PHE A 40 -11.76 11.81 0.16
CA PHE A 40 -11.97 10.56 -0.57
C PHE A 40 -11.00 10.29 -1.73
N ILE A 41 -10.11 11.23 -2.09
CA ILE A 41 -9.05 11.04 -3.08
C ILE A 41 -8.16 9.83 -2.74
N PRO A 42 -7.71 9.64 -1.48
CA PRO A 42 -6.87 8.49 -1.13
C PRO A 42 -7.55 7.14 -1.36
N THR A 43 -8.89 7.09 -1.24
CA THR A 43 -9.68 5.88 -1.51
C THR A 43 -9.59 5.47 -2.97
N ILE A 44 -9.68 6.44 -3.90
CA ILE A 44 -9.56 6.16 -5.34
C ILE A 44 -8.15 5.68 -5.66
N ILE A 45 -7.11 6.33 -5.12
CA ILE A 45 -5.72 5.92 -5.33
C ILE A 45 -5.48 4.52 -4.75
N ALA A 46 -6.03 4.22 -3.57
CA ALA A 46 -5.90 2.92 -2.96
C ALA A 46 -6.61 1.80 -3.74
N LEU A 47 -7.69 2.11 -4.47
CA LEU A 47 -8.32 1.16 -5.38
C LEU A 47 -7.39 0.80 -6.55
N PHE A 48 -6.71 1.79 -7.14
CA PHE A 48 -5.68 1.53 -8.15
C PHE A 48 -4.50 0.74 -7.57
N ASP A 49 -4.05 1.08 -6.36
CA ASP A 49 -3.01 0.33 -5.65
C ASP A 49 -3.43 -1.12 -5.42
N PHE A 50 -4.67 -1.36 -5.00
CA PHE A 50 -5.22 -2.70 -4.79
C PHE A 50 -5.16 -3.54 -6.07
N ILE A 51 -5.61 -2.99 -7.20
CA ILE A 51 -5.55 -3.66 -8.50
C ILE A 51 -4.09 -3.91 -8.90
N ALA A 52 -3.23 -2.90 -8.79
CA ALA A 52 -1.82 -3.02 -9.11
C ALA A 52 -1.15 -4.10 -8.26
N PHE A 53 -1.40 -4.14 -6.96
CA PHE A 53 -0.85 -5.15 -6.07
C PHE A 53 -1.44 -6.54 -6.31
N LEU A 54 -2.70 -6.69 -6.71
CA LEU A 54 -3.25 -7.99 -7.10
C LEU A 54 -2.47 -8.59 -8.27
N PHE A 55 -2.29 -7.81 -9.34
CA PHE A 55 -1.60 -8.25 -10.57
C PHE A 55 -0.07 -8.24 -10.47
N MET A 56 0.51 -7.62 -9.43
CA MET A 56 1.96 -7.62 -9.21
C MET A 56 2.46 -9.03 -8.84
N SER A 57 3.55 -9.51 -9.45
CA SER A 57 4.16 -10.79 -9.05
C SER A 57 4.81 -10.68 -7.66
N GLU A 58 4.88 -11.80 -6.93
CA GLU A 58 5.55 -11.84 -5.61
C GLU A 58 7.03 -11.47 -5.70
N GLU A 59 7.71 -11.90 -6.75
CA GLU A 59 9.11 -11.55 -6.99
C GLU A 59 9.30 -10.03 -7.11
N ARG A 60 8.48 -9.35 -7.92
CA ARG A 60 8.52 -7.89 -8.03
C ARG A 60 8.20 -7.21 -6.70
N PHE A 61 7.24 -7.75 -5.95
CA PHE A 61 6.86 -7.19 -4.65
C PHE A 61 8.04 -7.29 -3.66
N ASN A 62 8.66 -8.47 -3.56
CA ASN A 62 9.80 -8.71 -2.69
C ASN A 62 11.02 -7.87 -3.11
N PHE A 63 11.27 -7.73 -4.41
CA PHE A 63 12.34 -6.85 -4.91
C PHE A 63 12.12 -5.39 -4.52
N LYS A 64 10.87 -4.90 -4.53
CA LYS A 64 10.57 -3.50 -4.24
C LYS A 64 10.51 -3.19 -2.74
N TYR A 65 9.97 -4.11 -1.93
CA TYR A 65 9.63 -3.83 -0.53
C TYR A 65 10.40 -4.66 0.50
N ASN A 66 11.08 -5.73 0.09
CA ASN A 66 11.84 -6.63 0.97
C ASN A 66 13.34 -6.70 0.66
N LYS A 67 13.82 -6.11 -0.45
CA LYS A 67 15.21 -6.24 -0.93
C LYS A 67 16.25 -5.47 -0.09
N ALA A 68 15.83 -4.59 0.81
CA ALA A 68 16.74 -3.82 1.68
C ALA A 68 17.26 -4.60 2.91
N ALA A 69 16.98 -5.90 3.00
CA ALA A 69 17.55 -6.77 4.03
C ALA A 69 18.64 -7.66 3.41
N PHE A 70 19.84 -7.10 3.24
CA PHE A 70 21.09 -7.84 3.18
C PHE A 70 21.97 -7.36 4.33
#